data_AF-A0AB74D9I2-F1
#
_entry.id   AF-A0AB74D9I2-F1
#
_cell.length_a   1.000
_cell.length_b   1.000
_cell.length_c   1.000
_cell.angle_alpha   90.00
_cell.angle_beta   90.00
_cell.angle_gamma   90.00
#
_symmetry.space_group_name_H-M   'P 1'
#
loop_
_entity.id
_entity.type
_entity.pdbx_description
1 polymer ?
#
loop_
_entity_poly.entity_id
_entity_poly.type
_entity_poly.pdbx_seq_one_letter_code
_entity_poly.pdbx_strand_id
1 'polypeptide(L)' 'MYYVRPDYWSSAHHEFVGRDSVETGEQSLAEVWLVTPEAYPHTFWIGRQLEIGEATRVVGKAEVIQVFNPILMRI' A
#
# COMPACT_ATOMS: atom_id res chain seq x y z
N MET A 1 -5.47 -6.08 0.52
CA MET A 1 -4.52 -6.01 1.66
C MET A 1 -3.13 -5.66 1.12
N TYR A 2 -2.24 -5.09 1.93
CA TYR A 2 -0.87 -4.73 1.55
C TYR A 2 0.17 -5.50 2.38
N TYR A 3 1.20 -6.07 1.76
CA TYR A 3 2.28 -6.77 2.48
C TYR A 3 3.31 -5.78 3.03
N VAL A 4 3.17 -5.41 4.31
CA VAL A 4 3.92 -4.29 4.90
C VAL A 4 5.18 -4.70 5.66
N ARG A 5 5.29 -5.97 6.12
CA ARG A 5 6.51 -6.54 6.72
C ARG A 5 6.55 -8.08 6.55
N PRO A 6 7.71 -8.74 6.80
CA PRO A 6 7.84 -10.21 6.84
C PRO A 6 7.02 -10.95 7.91
N ASP A 7 6.19 -10.25 8.68
CA ASP A 7 5.19 -10.78 9.62
C ASP A 7 3.73 -10.40 9.27
N TYR A 8 3.48 -9.52 8.28
CA TYR A 8 2.31 -8.65 8.32
C TYR A 8 1.66 -8.29 6.97
N TRP A 9 0.39 -8.69 6.81
CA TRP A 9 -0.54 -8.12 5.84
C TRP A 9 -1.41 -7.05 6.51
N SER A 10 -1.41 -5.84 5.99
CA SER A 10 -2.22 -4.73 6.50
C SER A 10 -3.51 -4.55 5.71
N SER A 11 -4.59 -4.27 6.45
CA SER A 11 -5.84 -3.73 5.89
C SER A 11 -5.67 -2.23 5.60
N ALA A 12 -6.32 -1.78 4.54
CA ALA A 12 -6.27 -0.39 4.10
C ALA A 12 -7.59 0.01 3.45
N HIS A 13 -7.94 1.28 3.56
CA HIS A 13 -8.76 1.96 2.56
C HIS A 13 -7.84 2.44 1.43
N HIS A 14 -8.32 2.44 0.18
CA HIS A 14 -7.61 3.07 -0.92
C HIS A 14 -8.57 3.57 -2.00
N GLU A 15 -8.19 4.67 -2.65
CA GLU A 15 -8.98 5.33 -3.69
C GLU A 15 -8.08 5.56 -4.90
N PHE A 16 -8.54 5.17 -6.10
CA PHE A 16 -7.80 5.38 -7.34
C PHE A 16 -8.00 6.80 -7.84
N VAL A 17 -6.93 7.48 -8.22
CA VAL A 17 -7.00 8.90 -8.61
C VAL A 17 -7.73 9.02 -9.95
N GLY A 18 -8.96 9.56 -9.90
CA GLY A 18 -9.77 9.88 -11.08
C GLY A 18 -10.50 8.69 -11.71
N ARG A 19 -10.67 7.56 -11.01
CA ARG A 19 -11.44 6.39 -11.49
C ARG A 19 -11.94 5.53 -10.32
N ASP A 20 -12.98 4.73 -10.54
CA ASP A 20 -13.55 3.85 -9.51
C ASP A 20 -12.87 2.47 -9.39
N SER A 21 -12.23 1.99 -10.47
CA SER A 21 -11.58 0.67 -10.54
C SER A 21 -10.29 0.69 -11.37
N VAL A 22 -9.51 -0.40 -11.30
CA VAL A 22 -8.32 -0.67 -12.13
C VAL A 22 -8.40 -2.11 -12.60
N GLU A 23 -8.29 -2.33 -13.91
CA GLU A 23 -8.42 -3.67 -14.50
C GLU A 23 -7.09 -4.44 -14.54
N THR A 24 -7.16 -5.75 -14.80
CA THR A 24 -5.96 -6.61 -14.84
C THR A 24 -5.00 -6.20 -15.97
N GLY A 25 -3.82 -5.71 -15.58
CA GLY A 25 -2.78 -5.21 -16.49
C GLY A 25 -2.75 -3.69 -16.64
N GLU A 26 -3.72 -2.97 -16.07
CA GLU A 26 -3.70 -1.51 -15.98
C GLU A 26 -2.79 -1.00 -14.85
N GLN A 27 -2.55 0.31 -14.87
CA GLN A 27 -1.92 1.05 -13.78
C GLN A 27 -2.72 2.33 -13.45
N SER A 28 -2.71 2.71 -12.18
CA SER A 28 -3.25 3.97 -11.68
C SER A 28 -2.44 4.44 -10.48
N LEU A 29 -2.49 5.76 -10.21
CA LEU A 29 -2.20 6.28 -8.88
C LEU A 29 -3.33 5.89 -7.93
N ALA A 30 -3.00 5.70 -6.66
CA ALA A 30 -3.96 5.50 -5.57
C ALA A 30 -3.48 6.22 -4.31
N GLU A 31 -4.41 6.82 -3.58
CA GLU A 31 -4.20 7.24 -2.20
C GLU A 31 -4.56 6.05 -1.27
N VAL A 32 -3.78 5.86 -0.19
CA VAL A 32 -3.86 4.64 0.64
C VAL A 32 -3.78 5.00 2.12
N TRP A 33 -4.83 4.64 2.86
CA TRP A 33 -4.94 4.83 4.31
C TRP A 33 -4.90 3.47 5.00
N LEU A 34 -3.76 3.16 5.60
CA LEU A 34 -3.56 1.93 6.36
C LEU A 34 -4.27 2.02 7.72
N VAL A 35 -4.92 0.95 8.17
CA VAL A 35 -5.82 0.99 9.34
C VAL A 35 -5.09 1.09 10.68
N THR A 36 -3.86 0.56 10.77
CA THR A 36 -3.06 0.43 12.01
C THR A 36 -1.59 0.84 11.83
N PRO A 37 -1.29 2.07 11.38
CA PRO A 37 0.07 2.48 11.01
C PRO A 37 1.09 2.35 12.15
N GLU A 38 0.65 2.51 13.40
CA GLU A 38 1.43 2.32 14.62
C GLU A 38 1.91 0.88 14.88
N ALA A 39 1.33 -0.11 14.21
CA ALA A 39 1.81 -1.50 14.29
C ALA A 39 3.09 -1.73 13.47
N TYR A 40 3.41 -0.88 12.48
CA TYR A 40 4.56 -0.97 11.58
C TYR A 40 5.21 0.40 11.27
N PRO A 41 5.69 1.12 12.30
CA PRO A 41 6.36 2.40 12.13
C PRO A 41 7.66 2.27 11.33
N HIS A 42 8.03 3.35 10.64
CA HIS A 42 9.26 3.47 9.83
C HIS A 42 9.45 2.38 8.78
N THR A 43 8.34 1.89 8.19
CA THR A 43 8.37 0.86 7.14
C THR A 43 8.15 1.39 5.72
N PHE A 44 7.81 2.66 5.50
CA PHE A 44 7.50 3.23 4.18
C PHE A 44 8.51 4.29 3.75
N TRP A 45 9.02 4.19 2.53
CA TRP A 45 9.94 5.15 1.90
C TRP A 45 9.65 5.22 0.40
N ILE A 46 10.10 6.29 -0.26
CA ILE A 46 9.87 6.48 -1.71
C ILE A 46 10.62 5.42 -2.51
N GLY A 47 9.97 4.84 -3.52
CA GLY A 47 10.48 3.70 -4.31
C GLY A 47 10.30 2.33 -3.63
N ARG A 48 9.66 2.27 -2.44
CA ARG A 48 9.32 0.98 -1.82
C ARG A 48 8.27 0.26 -2.66
N GLN A 49 8.59 -0.96 -3.10
CA GLN A 49 7.63 -1.89 -3.68
C GLN A 49 6.86 -2.65 -2.60
N LEU A 50 5.56 -2.87 -2.83
CA LEU A 50 4.62 -3.57 -1.96
C LEU A 50 3.79 -4.56 -2.79
N GLU A 51 3.46 -5.72 -2.21
CA GLU A 51 2.52 -6.65 -2.81
C GLU A 51 1.10 -6.34 -2.32
N ILE A 52 0.13 -6.34 -3.26
CA ILE A 52 -1.30 -6.19 -2.99
C ILE A 52 -1.93 -7.57 -3.09
N GLY A 53 -2.64 -7.99 -2.05
CA GLY A 53 -3.20 -9.34 -1.93
C GLY A 53 -4.66 -9.39 -1.49
N GLU A 54 -5.35 -10.40 -1.98
CA GLU A 54 -6.73 -10.77 -1.67
C GLU A 54 -6.77 -12.24 -1.24
N ALA A 55 -7.28 -12.49 -0.03
CA ALA A 55 -7.18 -13.78 0.64
C ALA A 55 -5.74 -14.36 0.57
N THR A 56 -5.53 -15.43 -0.20
CA THR A 56 -4.25 -16.12 -0.38
C THR A 56 -3.50 -15.77 -1.68
N ARG A 57 -4.00 -14.83 -2.47
CA ARG A 57 -3.46 -14.47 -3.80
C ARG A 57 -2.87 -13.07 -3.80
N VAL A 58 -1.66 -12.92 -4.34
CA VAL A 58 -1.17 -11.61 -4.81
C VAL A 58 -1.93 -11.27 -6.08
N VAL A 59 -2.55 -10.09 -6.12
CA VAL A 59 -3.36 -9.58 -7.23
C VAL A 59 -2.75 -8.36 -7.91
N GLY A 60 -1.83 -7.65 -7.24
CA GLY A 60 -1.16 -6.48 -7.79
C GLY A 60 0.11 -6.11 -7.03
N LYS A 61 0.75 -5.03 -7.46
CA LYS A 61 1.90 -4.41 -6.78
C LYS A 61 1.73 -2.90 -6.75
N ALA A 62 2.22 -2.26 -5.70
CA ALA A 62 2.24 -0.81 -5.55
C ALA A 62 3.67 -0.31 -5.32
N GLU A 63 3.99 0.83 -5.91
CA GLU A 63 5.19 1.60 -5.58
C GLU A 63 4.81 2.81 -4.74
N VAL A 64 5.50 3.00 -3.62
CA VAL A 64 5.33 4.17 -2.75
C VAL A 64 6.02 5.36 -3.41
N ILE A 65 5.24 6.26 -4.01
CA ILE A 65 5.76 7.50 -4.61
C ILE A 65 5.88 8.67 -3.61
N GLN A 66 5.07 8.64 -2.53
CA GLN A 66 5.05 9.66 -1.48
C GLN A 66 4.53 9.06 -0.17
N VAL A 67 4.93 9.61 0.98
CA VAL A 67 4.47 9.20 2.31
C VAL A 67 4.02 10.44 3.09
N PHE A 68 2.75 10.48 3.49
CA PHE A 68 2.18 11.61 4.24
C PHE A 68 2.13 11.39 5.76
N ASN A 69 2.07 10.12 6.22
CA ASN A 69 1.98 9.79 7.64
C ASN A 69 3.40 9.65 8.25
N PRO A 70 3.82 10.52 9.20
CA PRO A 70 5.16 10.47 9.78
C PRO A 70 5.48 9.18 10.55
N ILE A 71 4.46 8.47 11.06
CA ILE A 71 4.65 7.19 11.77
C ILE A 71 5.19 6.13 10.80
N LEU A 72 4.65 6.10 9.57
CA LEU A 72 5.06 5.14 8.54
C LEU A 72 6.42 5.49 7.93
N MET A 73 6.76 6.78 7.88
CA MET A 73 7.93 7.29 7.17
C MET A 73 9.24 6.76 7.76
N ARG A 74 10.02 6.09 6.92
CA ARG A 74 11.40 5.70 7.18
C ARG A 74 12.33 6.82 6.72
N ILE A 75 13.28 7.19 7.58
CA ILE A 75 14.40 8.10 7.30
C ILE A 75 15.59 7.25 6.82
#